data_AF-A0A956HBS9-F1
#
_entry.id   AF-A0A956HBS9-F1
#
_cell.length_a   1.000
_cell.length_b   1.000
_cell.length_c   1.000
_cell.angle_alpha   90.00
_cell.angle_beta   90.00
_cell.angle_gamma   90.00
#
_symmetry.space_group_name_H-M   'P 1'
#
loop_
_entity.id
_entity.type
_entity.pdbx_description
1 polymer ?
#
loop_
_entity_poly.entity_id
_entity_poly.type
_entity_poly.pdbx_seq_one_letter_code
_entity_poly.pdbx_strand_id
1 'polypeptide(L)'
;MPDAVILDARRTPRGRGKPGKGGLSQVHPQELVAQTLRAVVERVGVPPEDVDDVVMGAVSQVDEQGANLARNAVLAAGWPETVTGVSLNRFCASGLQAVAFAAMGVRAGWQQVVVAGGVESMSRVPMGSDRGGTDGNNLALRERVFQVPQGISGDLVATR
;
A
#
# COMPACT_ATOMS: atom_id res chain seq x y z
N MET A 1 -0.83 -19.71 20.32
CA MET A 1 -1.07 -18.88 19.12
C MET A 1 0.09 -19.14 18.18
N PRO A 2 -0.14 -19.35 16.88
CA PRO A 2 0.95 -19.47 15.92
C PRO A 2 1.79 -18.18 15.90
N ASP A 3 3.08 -18.32 15.64
CA ASP A 3 3.97 -17.17 15.39
C ASP A 3 3.84 -16.73 13.93
N ALA A 4 3.83 -15.42 13.70
CA ALA A 4 3.91 -14.86 12.35
C ALA A 4 5.37 -14.66 11.97
N VAL A 5 5.78 -15.29 10.86
CA VAL A 5 7.14 -15.21 10.33
C VAL A 5 7.15 -14.58 8.94
N ILE A 6 8.24 -13.88 8.60
CA ILE A 6 8.42 -13.31 7.25
C ILE A 6 9.20 -14.31 6.41
N LEU A 7 8.57 -14.84 5.35
CA LEU A 7 9.19 -15.79 4.43
C LEU A 7 10.10 -15.10 3.39
N ASP A 8 9.64 -13.98 2.84
CA ASP A 8 10.41 -13.14 1.91
C ASP A 8 9.92 -11.68 1.93
N ALA A 9 10.74 -10.78 1.40
CA ALA A 9 10.40 -9.37 1.22
C ALA A 9 10.97 -8.82 -0.09
N ARG A 10 10.11 -8.24 -0.93
CA ARG A 10 10.45 -7.67 -2.24
C ARG A 10 9.90 -6.27 -2.41
N ARG A 11 10.55 -5.51 -3.29
CA ARG A 11 10.11 -4.17 -3.69
C ARG A 11 10.58 -3.86 -5.11
N THR A 12 9.87 -2.97 -5.77
CA THR A 12 10.33 -2.34 -7.01
C THR A 12 11.53 -1.40 -6.73
N PRO A 13 12.30 -1.02 -7.76
CA PRO A 13 13.12 0.19 -7.68
C PRO A 13 12.22 1.41 -7.43
N ARG A 14 12.75 2.47 -6.82
CA ARG A 14 11.99 3.72 -6.63
C ARG A 14 12.24 4.67 -7.78
N GLY A 15 11.20 5.00 -8.54
CA GLY A 15 11.23 5.99 -9.61
C GLY A 15 10.98 7.42 -9.10
N ARG A 16 11.37 8.43 -9.89
CA ARG A 16 11.05 9.84 -9.59
C ARG A 16 9.53 10.06 -9.69
N GLY A 17 8.90 10.49 -8.60
CA GLY A 17 7.44 10.70 -8.54
C GLY A 17 6.89 11.92 -9.29
N LYS A 18 7.60 12.47 -10.28
CA LYS A 18 7.09 13.58 -11.11
C LYS A 18 6.49 13.03 -12.41
N PRO A 19 5.30 13.49 -12.84
CA PRO A 19 4.68 13.05 -14.09
C PRO A 19 5.66 13.10 -15.28
N GLY A 20 5.79 11.99 -15.99
CA GLY A 20 6.65 11.85 -17.16
C GLY A 20 8.17 11.95 -16.92
N LYS A 21 8.65 11.96 -15.66
CA LYS A 21 10.09 12.11 -15.35
C LYS A 21 10.72 10.90 -14.67
N GLY A 22 9.93 10.00 -14.09
CA GLY A 22 10.44 8.79 -13.42
C GLY A 22 10.42 7.58 -14.34
N GLY A 23 11.39 6.67 -14.20
CA GLY A 23 11.43 5.43 -14.98
C GLY A 23 10.21 4.51 -14.81
N LEU A 24 9.39 4.73 -13.79
CA LEU A 24 8.15 3.99 -13.53
C LEU A 24 6.89 4.76 -13.91
N SER A 25 6.98 5.97 -14.48
CA SER A 25 5.81 6.82 -14.70
C SER A 25 4.81 6.27 -15.73
N GLN A 26 5.25 5.30 -16.55
CA GLN A 26 4.43 4.64 -17.57
C GLN A 26 3.84 3.31 -17.08
N VAL A 27 4.13 2.88 -15.85
CA VAL A 27 3.65 1.61 -15.31
C VAL A 27 2.43 1.88 -14.43
N HIS A 28 1.34 1.18 -14.70
CA HIS A 28 0.14 1.23 -13.89
C HIS A 28 0.45 0.75 -12.46
N PRO A 29 -0.07 1.39 -11.39
CA PRO A 29 0.26 1.00 -10.01
C PRO A 29 -0.16 -0.43 -9.66
N GLN A 30 -1.25 -0.96 -10.24
CA GLN A 30 -1.62 -2.37 -10.09
C GLN A 30 -0.55 -3.31 -10.69
N GLU A 31 0.10 -2.93 -11.80
CA GLU A 31 1.18 -3.72 -12.40
C GLU A 31 2.47 -3.68 -11.56
N LEU A 32 2.77 -2.55 -10.92
CA LEU A 32 3.87 -2.46 -9.96
C LEU A 32 3.70 -3.48 -8.82
N VAL A 33 2.47 -3.63 -8.31
CA VAL A 33 2.15 -4.63 -7.29
C VAL A 33 2.18 -6.04 -7.88
N ALA A 34 1.52 -6.28 -9.01
CA ALA A 34 1.45 -7.59 -9.67
C ALA A 34 2.84 -8.20 -9.91
N GLN A 35 3.82 -7.38 -10.33
CA GLN A 35 5.20 -7.81 -10.48
C GLN A 35 5.83 -8.27 -9.16
N THR A 36 5.57 -7.54 -8.06
CA THR A 36 6.07 -7.93 -6.73
C THR A 36 5.37 -9.16 -6.16
N LEU A 37 4.07 -9.33 -6.45
CA LEU A 37 3.31 -10.52 -6.07
C LEU A 37 3.89 -11.76 -6.75
N ARG A 38 4.08 -11.73 -8.08
CA ARG A 38 4.73 -12.83 -8.82
C ARG A 38 6.11 -13.15 -8.26
N ALA A 39 6.95 -12.12 -8.07
CA ALA A 39 8.34 -12.30 -7.64
C ALA A 39 8.49 -12.86 -6.21
N VAL A 40 7.60 -12.50 -5.27
CA VAL A 40 7.71 -12.96 -3.88
C VAL A 40 7.29 -14.42 -3.76
N VAL A 41 6.21 -14.84 -4.42
CA VAL A 41 5.73 -16.24 -4.34
C VAL A 41 6.61 -17.20 -5.13
N GLU A 42 7.12 -16.78 -6.29
CA GLU A 42 8.07 -17.56 -7.10
C GLU A 42 9.34 -17.89 -6.30
N ARG A 43 9.87 -16.92 -5.56
CA ARG A 43 11.10 -17.12 -4.77
C ARG A 43 10.91 -18.12 -3.63
N VAL A 44 9.77 -18.05 -2.95
CA VAL A 44 9.48 -18.88 -1.77
C VAL A 44 8.96 -20.26 -2.19
N GLY A 45 8.48 -20.41 -3.43
CA GLY A 45 7.87 -21.65 -3.92
C GLY A 45 6.46 -21.86 -3.39
N VAL A 46 5.74 -20.78 -3.11
CA VAL A 46 4.34 -20.82 -2.64
C VAL A 46 3.42 -20.72 -3.87
N PRO A 47 2.52 -21.69 -4.10
CA PRO A 47 1.48 -21.55 -5.10
C PRO A 47 0.55 -20.36 -4.80
N PRO A 48 0.18 -19.52 -5.79
CA PRO A 48 -0.72 -18.40 -5.56
C PRO A 48 -2.05 -18.77 -4.90
N GLU A 49 -2.59 -19.95 -5.20
CA GLU A 49 -3.82 -20.49 -4.61
C GLU A 49 -3.76 -20.73 -3.10
N ASP A 50 -2.55 -20.84 -2.54
CA ASP A 50 -2.33 -21.02 -1.10
C ASP A 50 -2.30 -19.68 -0.33
N VAL A 51 -2.36 -18.54 -1.04
CA VAL A 51 -2.41 -17.21 -0.41
C VAL A 51 -3.86 -16.88 -0.03
N ASP A 52 -4.11 -16.67 1.26
CA ASP A 52 -5.45 -16.38 1.79
C ASP A 52 -5.91 -14.96 1.44
N ASP A 53 -5.00 -13.99 1.49
CA ASP A 53 -5.29 -12.57 1.28
C ASP A 53 -4.05 -11.77 0.86
N VAL A 54 -4.31 -10.63 0.21
CA VAL A 54 -3.30 -9.64 -0.17
C VAL A 54 -3.68 -8.29 0.42
N VAL A 55 -2.90 -7.84 1.41
CA VAL A 55 -3.14 -6.59 2.14
C VAL A 55 -2.18 -5.51 1.65
N MET A 56 -2.69 -4.45 1.03
CA MET A 56 -1.84 -3.38 0.49
C MET A 56 -2.18 -2.01 1.08
N GLY A 57 -1.16 -1.34 1.59
CA GLY A 57 -1.23 0.08 1.92
C GLY A 57 -1.17 0.97 0.68
N ALA A 58 -2.11 1.88 0.54
CA ALA A 58 -2.09 2.95 -0.47
C ALA A 58 -2.74 4.21 0.12
N VAL A 59 -2.10 5.38 -0.04
CA VAL A 59 -2.59 6.62 0.57
C VAL A 59 -3.66 7.24 -0.32
N SER A 60 -3.29 7.65 -1.54
CA SER A 60 -4.23 8.31 -2.44
C SER A 60 -5.04 7.28 -3.24
N GLN A 61 -6.07 6.71 -2.61
CA GLN A 61 -6.93 5.67 -3.19
C GLN A 61 -8.01 6.22 -4.12
N VAL A 62 -7.57 6.89 -5.19
CA VAL A 62 -8.40 7.45 -6.25
C VAL A 62 -7.79 7.13 -7.62
N ASP A 63 -8.58 7.28 -8.68
CA ASP A 63 -8.16 7.03 -10.05
C ASP A 63 -7.53 5.62 -10.19
N GLU A 64 -6.32 5.52 -10.73
CA GLU A 64 -5.60 4.26 -10.95
C GLU A 64 -5.25 3.50 -9.66
N GLN A 65 -5.35 4.15 -8.50
CA GLN A 65 -5.14 3.57 -7.17
C GLN A 65 -6.44 3.36 -6.38
N GLY A 66 -7.59 3.70 -6.97
CA GLY A 66 -8.90 3.52 -6.36
C GLY A 66 -9.44 2.09 -6.50
N ALA A 67 -10.73 1.94 -6.18
CA ALA A 67 -11.52 0.72 -6.43
C ALA A 67 -10.85 -0.58 -5.93
N ASN A 68 -10.28 -0.53 -4.71
CA ASN A 68 -9.49 -1.62 -4.11
C ASN A 68 -8.34 -2.10 -5.02
N LEU A 69 -7.27 -1.31 -5.05
CA LEU A 69 -6.07 -1.63 -5.82
C LEU A 69 -5.48 -3.01 -5.49
N ALA A 70 -5.49 -3.44 -4.24
CA ALA A 70 -4.96 -4.75 -3.83
C ALA A 70 -5.68 -5.89 -4.57
N ARG A 71 -7.02 -5.85 -4.60
CA ARG A 71 -7.83 -6.85 -5.31
C ARG A 71 -7.52 -6.89 -6.80
N ASN A 72 -7.44 -5.71 -7.43
CA ASN A 72 -7.13 -5.63 -8.86
C ASN A 72 -5.70 -6.07 -9.18
N ALA A 73 -4.75 -5.82 -8.27
CA ALA A 73 -3.37 -6.27 -8.43
C ALA A 73 -3.22 -7.80 -8.35
N VAL A 74 -4.04 -8.49 -7.55
CA VAL A 74 -4.10 -9.97 -7.53
C VAL A 74 -4.53 -10.48 -8.91
N LEU A 75 -5.59 -9.91 -9.49
CA LEU A 75 -6.05 -10.28 -10.83
C LEU A 75 -5.01 -9.96 -11.91
N ALA A 76 -4.37 -8.78 -11.84
CA ALA A 76 -3.28 -8.40 -12.73
C ALA A 76 -2.02 -9.27 -12.57
N ALA A 77 -1.84 -9.90 -11.39
CA ALA A 77 -0.78 -10.88 -11.16
C ALA A 77 -1.03 -12.20 -11.91
N GLY A 78 -2.25 -12.43 -12.40
CA GLY A 78 -2.70 -13.71 -12.96
C GLY A 78 -3.00 -14.75 -11.88
N TRP A 79 -3.23 -14.31 -10.64
CA TRP A 79 -3.57 -15.20 -9.53
C TRP A 79 -5.05 -15.61 -9.57
N PRO A 80 -5.43 -16.74 -8.92
CA PRO A 80 -6.81 -17.19 -8.87
C PRO A 80 -7.77 -16.13 -8.31
N GLU A 81 -9.00 -16.12 -8.83
CA GLU A 81 -10.04 -15.19 -8.36
C GLU A 81 -10.50 -15.46 -6.92
N THR A 82 -10.17 -16.63 -6.38
CA THR A 82 -10.42 -17.01 -4.98
C THR A 82 -9.50 -16.32 -3.99
N VAL A 83 -8.29 -15.91 -4.42
CA VAL A 83 -7.36 -15.16 -3.56
C VAL A 83 -7.96 -13.77 -3.33
N THR A 84 -8.13 -13.37 -2.08
CA THR A 84 -8.77 -12.07 -1.75
C THR A 84 -7.75 -10.93 -1.73
N GLY A 85 -8.22 -9.69 -1.58
CA GLY A 85 -7.33 -8.55 -1.47
C GLY A 85 -8.02 -7.32 -0.88
N VAL A 86 -7.31 -6.58 -0.04
CA VAL A 86 -7.82 -5.37 0.61
C VAL A 86 -6.79 -4.23 0.59
N SER A 87 -7.27 -3.03 0.29
CA SER A 87 -6.47 -1.79 0.32
C SER A 87 -6.77 -1.00 1.59
N LEU A 88 -5.75 -0.44 2.23
CA LEU A 88 -5.91 0.35 3.46
C LEU A 88 -5.08 1.63 3.45
N ASN A 89 -5.50 2.61 4.25
CA ASN A 89 -4.82 3.87 4.42
C ASN A 89 -4.56 4.16 5.91
N ARG A 90 -3.28 4.23 6.28
CA ARG A 90 -2.76 4.82 7.53
C ARG A 90 -1.65 5.83 7.20
N PHE A 91 -1.92 6.71 6.24
CA PHE A 91 -0.97 7.69 5.73
C PHE A 91 0.38 7.03 5.38
N CYS A 92 1.50 7.67 5.75
CA CYS A 92 2.85 7.17 5.49
C CYS A 92 3.13 5.77 6.07
N ALA A 93 2.34 5.33 7.06
CA ALA A 93 2.49 4.03 7.71
C ALA A 93 1.65 2.91 7.05
N SER A 94 0.92 3.18 5.97
CA SER A 94 0.00 2.21 5.34
C SER A 94 0.68 0.87 5.00
N GLY A 95 1.89 0.90 4.44
CA GLY A 95 2.60 -0.33 4.09
C GLY A 95 2.97 -1.18 5.32
N LEU A 96 3.40 -0.55 6.41
CA LEU A 96 3.70 -1.25 7.66
C LEU A 96 2.41 -1.72 8.36
N GLN A 97 1.34 -0.95 8.24
CA GLN A 97 0.04 -1.32 8.77
C GLN A 97 -0.52 -2.58 8.09
N ALA A 98 -0.31 -2.73 6.79
CA ALA A 98 -0.66 -3.94 6.06
C ALA A 98 0.07 -5.17 6.62
N VAL A 99 1.38 -5.05 6.87
CA VAL A 99 2.16 -6.12 7.52
C VAL A 99 1.62 -6.44 8.92
N ALA A 100 1.25 -5.43 9.70
CA ALA A 100 0.64 -5.64 11.01
C ALA A 100 -0.71 -6.38 10.92
N PHE A 101 -1.56 -6.06 9.94
CA PHE A 101 -2.83 -6.74 9.69
C PHE A 101 -2.62 -8.21 9.31
N ALA A 102 -1.70 -8.48 8.38
CA ALA A 102 -1.33 -9.84 8.01
C ALA A 102 -0.80 -10.66 9.20
N ALA A 103 0.11 -10.08 9.99
CA ALA A 103 0.63 -10.74 11.18
C ALA A 103 -0.46 -11.02 12.22
N MET A 104 -1.43 -10.12 12.39
CA MET A 104 -2.57 -10.37 13.29
C MET A 104 -3.45 -11.52 12.80
N GLY A 105 -3.77 -11.58 11.51
CA GLY A 105 -4.59 -12.67 10.95
C GLY A 105 -3.92 -14.04 11.06
N VAL A 106 -2.61 -14.10 10.81
CA VAL A 106 -1.80 -15.30 11.03
C VAL A 106 -1.80 -15.70 12.50
N ARG A 107 -1.47 -14.79 13.41
CA ARG A 107 -1.43 -15.07 14.87
C ARG A 107 -2.79 -15.45 15.45
N ALA A 108 -3.88 -14.97 14.86
CA ALA A 108 -5.25 -15.37 15.21
C ALA A 108 -5.59 -16.80 14.76
N GLY A 109 -4.80 -17.38 13.85
CA GLY A 109 -5.04 -18.70 13.26
C GLY A 109 -6.12 -18.69 12.17
N TRP A 110 -6.51 -17.51 11.68
CA TRP A 110 -7.54 -17.37 10.63
C TRP A 110 -6.95 -17.29 9.23
N GLN A 111 -5.64 -17.03 9.13
CA GLN A 111 -4.88 -17.02 7.88
C GLN A 111 -3.60 -17.82 8.09
N GLN A 112 -3.14 -18.51 7.06
CA GLN A 112 -1.90 -19.26 7.03
C GLN A 112 -0.83 -18.53 6.22
N VAL A 113 -1.19 -18.01 5.04
CA VAL A 113 -0.27 -17.30 4.15
C VAL A 113 -0.91 -16.02 3.65
N VAL A 114 -0.24 -14.89 3.90
CA VAL A 114 -0.72 -13.56 3.50
C VAL A 114 0.42 -12.80 2.86
N VAL A 115 0.15 -12.12 1.76
CA VAL A 115 1.11 -11.17 1.18
C VAL A 115 0.71 -9.76 1.59
N ALA A 116 1.65 -9.04 2.21
CA ALA A 116 1.40 -7.69 2.71
C ALA A 116 2.46 -6.70 2.26
N GLY A 117 2.05 -5.46 1.99
CA GLY A 117 2.96 -4.41 1.59
C GLY A 117 2.24 -3.10 1.31
N GLY A 118 2.73 -2.35 0.33
CA GLY A 118 2.09 -1.12 -0.11
C GLY A 118 2.58 -0.66 -1.47
N VAL A 119 1.84 0.27 -2.05
CA VAL A 119 2.17 0.91 -3.32
C VAL A 119 1.78 2.37 -3.29
N GLU A 120 2.57 3.19 -3.98
CA GLU A 120 2.22 4.56 -4.28
C GLU A 120 2.88 4.93 -5.62
N SER A 121 2.10 5.51 -6.53
CA SER A 121 2.54 5.97 -7.85
C SER A 121 2.28 7.46 -7.96
N MET A 122 3.05 8.24 -7.21
CA MET A 122 2.91 9.70 -7.14
C MET A 122 3.07 10.42 -8.50
N SER A 123 3.75 9.79 -9.47
CA SER A 123 3.86 10.32 -10.83
C SER A 123 2.58 10.18 -11.67
N ARG A 124 1.63 9.35 -11.22
CA ARG A 124 0.36 9.06 -11.91
C ARG A 124 -0.82 9.52 -11.07
N VAL A 125 -0.78 9.27 -9.76
CA VAL A 125 -1.73 9.78 -8.75
C VAL A 125 -0.96 10.62 -7.74
N PRO A 126 -0.84 11.95 -7.96
CA PRO A 126 -0.14 12.84 -7.04
C PRO A 126 -0.68 12.80 -5.61
N MET A 127 0.18 13.13 -4.64
CA MET A 127 -0.25 13.24 -3.25
C MET A 127 -1.38 14.26 -3.10
N GLY A 128 -2.46 13.86 -2.43
CA GLY A 128 -3.65 14.69 -2.22
C GLY A 128 -4.68 14.60 -3.35
N SER A 129 -4.49 13.74 -4.35
CA SER A 129 -5.48 13.48 -5.40
C SER A 129 -6.80 12.94 -4.86
N ASP A 130 -6.78 12.24 -3.72
CA ASP A 130 -7.95 11.75 -2.98
C ASP A 130 -8.78 12.87 -2.33
N ARG A 131 -8.34 14.13 -2.49
CA ARG A 131 -9.01 15.36 -2.06
C ARG A 131 -9.15 15.41 -0.53
N GLY A 132 -9.94 16.37 -0.04
CA GLY A 132 -10.20 16.56 1.38
C GLY A 132 -9.09 17.26 2.17
N GLY A 133 -7.87 17.39 1.61
CA GLY A 133 -6.75 17.94 2.37
C GLY A 133 -6.46 17.07 3.60
N THR A 134 -5.90 17.66 4.65
CA THR A 134 -5.57 16.89 5.87
C THR A 134 -6.78 16.64 6.77
N ASP A 135 -7.82 17.48 6.67
CA ASP A 135 -9.00 17.47 7.56
C ASP A 135 -10.30 17.01 6.89
N GLY A 136 -10.27 16.56 5.63
CA GLY A 136 -11.47 16.20 4.88
C GLY A 136 -12.39 17.39 4.60
N ASN A 137 -11.88 18.63 4.58
CA ASN A 137 -12.63 19.89 4.57
C ASN A 137 -13.52 20.10 5.81
N ASN A 138 -13.20 19.46 6.93
CA ASN A 138 -13.94 19.60 8.18
C ASN A 138 -13.52 20.87 8.95
N LEU A 139 -14.26 21.98 8.76
CA LEU A 139 -13.98 23.26 9.42
C LEU A 139 -14.00 23.15 10.96
N ALA A 140 -14.92 22.38 11.53
CA ALA A 140 -15.00 22.17 12.98
C ALA A 140 -13.81 21.36 13.53
N LEU A 141 -13.20 20.49 12.72
CA LEU A 141 -11.93 19.83 13.08
C LEU A 141 -10.79 20.85 13.03
N ARG A 142 -10.72 21.67 12.00
CA ARG A 142 -9.67 22.69 11.83
C ARG A 142 -9.63 23.72 12.95
N GLU A 143 -10.80 24.13 13.46
CA GLU A 143 -10.91 25.03 14.62
C GLU A 143 -10.38 24.39 15.91
N ARG A 144 -10.61 23.09 16.12
CA ARG A 144 -10.16 22.36 17.32
C ARG A 144 -8.69 21.97 17.26
N VAL A 145 -8.22 21.57 16.08
CA VAL A 145 -6.87 21.07 15.86
C VAL A 145 -6.34 21.65 14.56
N PHE A 146 -5.44 22.63 14.68
CA PHE A 146 -4.75 23.20 13.54
C PHE A 146 -3.79 22.15 12.94
N GLN A 147 -4.04 21.75 11.70
CA GLN A 147 -3.23 20.75 11.01
C GLN A 147 -2.15 21.42 10.19
N VAL A 148 -0.90 21.06 10.46
CA VAL A 148 0.28 21.68 9.86
C VAL A 148 0.81 20.80 8.72
N PRO A 149 1.15 21.38 7.55
CA PRO A 149 1.87 20.66 6.50
C PRO A 149 3.13 19.97 7.03
N GLN A 150 3.35 18.73 6.62
CA GLN A 150 4.46 17.89 7.09
C GLN A 150 5.84 18.55 6.91
N GLY A 151 6.01 19.35 5.85
CA GLY A 151 7.26 20.10 5.61
C GLY A 151 7.58 21.11 6.72
N ILE A 152 6.58 21.85 7.19
CA ILE A 152 6.74 22.83 8.28
C ILE A 152 7.07 22.11 9.59
N SER A 153 6.42 20.96 9.85
CA SER A 153 6.77 20.11 10.99
C SER A 153 8.23 19.62 10.91
N GLY A 154 8.70 19.27 9.71
CA GLY A 154 10.10 18.92 9.44
C GLY A 154 11.06 20.06 9.76
N ASP A 155 10.77 21.28 9.30
CA ASP A 155 11.58 22.47 9.58
C ASP A 155 11.62 22.79 11.08
N LEU A 156 10.50 22.66 11.79
CA LEU A 156 10.44 22.86 13.24
C LEU A 156 11.30 21.85 14.01
N VAL A 157 11.31 20.58 13.60
CA VAL A 157 12.19 19.56 14.21
C VAL A 157 13.65 19.87 13.91
N ALA A 158 13.97 20.33 12.71
CA ALA A 158 15.35 20.65 12.31
C ALA A 158 15.92 21.93 12.95
N THR A 159 15.06 22.83 13.42
CA THR A 159 15.45 24.11 14.05
C THR A 159 15.50 24.05 15.58
N ARG A 160 15.20 22.89 16.17
CA ARG A 160 15.39 22.61 17.61
C ARG A 160 16.69 21.85 17.84
#